data_AF-A0A383CW26-F1
#
_entry.id   AF-A0A383CW26-F1
#
_cell.length_a   1.000
_cell.length_b   1.000
_cell.length_c   1.000
_cell.angle_alpha   90.00
_cell.angle_beta   90.00
_cell.angle_gamma   90.00
#
_symmetry.space_group_name_H-M   'P 1'
#
loop_
_entity.id
_entity.type
_entity.pdbx_description
1 polymer ?
#
loop_
_entity_poly.entity_id
_entity_poly.type
_entity_poly.pdbx_seq_one_letter_code
_entity_poly.pdbx_strand_id
1 'polypeptide(L)'
;MKKILNKDAGSFRDPANSVYQLIDDTGKIRIIRGLREDALKNYKELITQEFYSDLSSEGSLVETREISNKDFDKPSGNKWSGYIEHEQIPFISYPYEWPF
;
A
#
# COMPACT_ATOMS: atom_id res chain seq x y z
N MET A 1 -8.43 -15.41 12.12
CA MET A 1 -7.11 -15.94 12.55
C MET A 1 -6.06 -14.84 12.35
N LYS A 2 -4.78 -15.07 12.68
CA LYS A 2 -3.73 -14.02 12.55
C LYS A 2 -3.55 -13.65 11.08
N LYS A 3 -3.81 -12.39 10.71
CA LYS A 3 -3.56 -11.88 9.36
C LYS A 3 -2.06 -11.72 9.18
N ILE A 4 -1.47 -12.50 8.26
CA ILE A 4 -0.02 -12.56 8.04
C ILE A 4 0.36 -11.52 7.00
N LEU A 5 1.34 -10.68 7.33
CA LEU A 5 1.88 -9.67 6.43
C LEU A 5 3.06 -10.26 5.63
N ASN A 6 2.84 -10.56 4.35
CA ASN A 6 3.88 -11.11 3.47
C ASN A 6 4.54 -9.97 2.69
N LYS A 7 5.87 -9.87 2.72
CA LYS A 7 6.59 -8.87 1.92
C LYS A 7 6.49 -9.24 0.44
N ASP A 8 6.09 -8.29 -0.40
CA ASP A 8 6.06 -8.48 -1.84
C ASP A 8 7.49 -8.58 -2.40
N ALA A 9 7.77 -9.59 -3.21
CA ALA A 9 9.10 -9.81 -3.78
C ALA A 9 9.48 -8.74 -4.82
N GLY A 10 8.49 -8.14 -5.49
CA GLY A 10 8.66 -7.02 -6.40
C GLY A 10 8.87 -5.67 -5.69
N SER A 11 8.66 -5.62 -4.37
CA SER A 11 8.94 -4.44 -3.55
C SER A 11 10.44 -4.23 -3.34
N PHE A 12 11.10 -3.70 -4.36
CA PHE A 12 12.56 -3.59 -4.40
C PHE A 12 13.06 -2.14 -4.37
N ARG A 13 14.21 -1.92 -3.71
CA ARG A 13 15.03 -0.69 -3.73
C ARG A 13 14.47 0.61 -3.17
N ASP A 14 13.26 0.65 -2.64
CA ASP A 14 12.78 1.84 -1.91
C ASP A 14 13.20 1.79 -0.41
N PRO A 15 14.02 2.73 0.09
CA PRO A 15 14.36 2.79 1.51
C PRO A 15 13.28 3.43 2.38
N ALA A 16 12.36 4.20 1.78
CA ALA A 16 11.30 4.95 2.45
C ALA A 16 9.99 4.15 2.57
N ASN A 17 9.80 3.11 1.76
CA ASN A 17 8.66 2.20 1.91
C ASN A 17 8.94 0.74 1.52
N SER A 18 7.99 -0.15 1.81
CA SER A 18 7.91 -1.47 1.19
C SER A 18 6.48 -1.94 1.08
N VAL A 19 6.17 -2.69 0.02
CA VAL A 19 4.86 -3.29 -0.25
C VAL A 19 4.76 -4.66 0.41
N TYR A 20 3.59 -4.92 0.95
CA TYR A 20 3.19 -6.15 1.59
C TYR A 20 1.79 -6.57 1.13
N GLN A 21 1.56 -7.87 1.15
CA GLN A 21 0.25 -8.47 0.93
C GLN A 21 -0.29 -8.98 2.26
N LEU A 22 -1.50 -8.56 2.59
CA LEU A 22 -2.24 -9.06 3.74
C LEU A 22 -3.39 -9.92 3.24
N ILE A 23 -3.35 -11.21 3.55
CA ILE A 23 -4.39 -12.17 3.18
C ILE A 23 -5.28 -12.38 4.40
N ASP A 24 -6.58 -12.16 4.25
CA ASP A 24 -7.55 -12.41 5.32
C ASP A 24 -8.10 -13.85 5.29
N ASP A 25 -8.95 -14.18 6.27
CA ASP A 25 -9.51 -15.51 6.43
C ASP A 25 -10.40 -15.95 5.23
N THR A 26 -10.81 -15.02 4.36
CA THR A 26 -11.60 -15.30 3.15
C THR A 26 -10.73 -15.52 1.91
N GLY A 27 -9.41 -15.32 2.02
CA GLY A 27 -8.48 -15.35 0.90
C GLY A 27 -8.39 -14.02 0.12
N LYS A 28 -9.06 -12.96 0.59
CA LYS A 28 -8.96 -11.64 -0.02
C LYS A 28 -7.59 -11.03 0.25
N ILE A 29 -6.98 -10.48 -0.80
CA ILE A 29 -5.68 -9.81 -0.74
C ILE A 29 -5.91 -8.32 -0.49
N ARG A 30 -5.18 -7.75 0.46
CA ARG A 30 -5.11 -6.31 0.72
C ARG A 30 -3.67 -5.85 0.55
N ILE A 31 -3.48 -4.72 -0.16
CA ILE A 31 -2.15 -4.19 -0.47
C ILE A 31 -1.77 -3.16 0.59
N ILE A 32 -0.71 -3.44 1.33
CA ILE A 32 -0.24 -2.61 2.43
C ILE A 32 1.14 -2.06 2.10
N ARG A 33 1.38 -0.78 2.40
CA ARG A 33 2.73 -0.20 2.40
C ARG A 33 3.14 0.17 3.81
N GLY A 34 4.30 -0.29 4.22
CA GLY A 34 4.99 0.25 5.39
C GLY A 34 5.76 1.50 4.99
N LEU A 35 5.65 2.57 5.76
CA LEU A 35 6.29 3.86 5.48
C LEU A 35 7.29 4.23 6.58
N ARG A 36 8.41 4.84 6.19
CA ARG A 36 9.31 5.55 7.09
C ARG A 36 8.66 6.84 7.58
N GLU A 37 9.16 7.39 8.69
CA GLU A 37 8.62 8.59 9.33
C GLU A 37 8.43 9.78 8.39
N ASP A 38 9.43 10.11 7.57
CA ASP A 38 9.38 11.20 6.59
C ASP A 38 8.32 10.96 5.50
N ALA A 39 8.27 9.75 4.94
CA ALA A 39 7.26 9.38 3.96
C ALA A 39 5.84 9.40 4.54
N LEU A 40 5.67 8.96 5.79
CA LEU A 40 4.39 9.02 6.50
C LEU A 40 3.97 10.47 6.75
N LYS A 41 4.89 11.35 7.15
CA LYS A 41 4.63 12.77 7.34
C LYS A 41 4.17 13.41 6.02
N ASN A 42 4.88 13.17 4.92
CA ASN A 42 4.51 13.67 3.60
C ASN A 42 3.13 13.18 3.16
N TYR A 43 2.80 11.90 3.40
CA TYR A 43 1.46 11.36 3.12
C TYR A 43 0.39 12.11 3.93
N LYS A 44 0.62 12.34 5.23
CA LYS A 44 -0.32 13.07 6.08
C LYS A 44 -0.53 14.51 5.64
N GLU A 45 0.52 15.19 5.18
CA GLU A 45 0.40 16.53 4.61
C GLU A 45 -0.30 16.54 3.24
N LEU A 46 -0.09 15.50 2.43
CA LEU A 46 -0.72 15.35 1.11
C LEU A 46 -2.24 15.19 1.23
N ILE A 47 -2.71 14.31 2.12
CA ILE A 47 -4.15 14.02 2.24
C ILE A 47 -4.98 15.20 2.78
N THR A 48 -4.33 16.22 3.34
CA THR A 48 -5.01 17.45 3.79
C THR A 48 -5.10 18.53 2.72
N GLN A 49 -4.50 18.31 1.53
CA GLN A 49 -4.55 19.29 0.45
C GLN A 49 -5.89 19.23 -0.30
N GLU A 50 -6.40 20.39 -0.72
CA GLU A 50 -7.67 20.50 -1.46
C GLU A 50 -7.66 19.66 -2.73
N PHE A 51 -6.59 19.75 -3.52
CA PHE A 51 -6.46 18.97 -4.76
C PHE A 51 -6.51 17.45 -4.52
N TYR A 52 -6.07 16.97 -3.35
CA TYR A 52 -6.14 15.54 -3.03
C TYR A 52 -7.59 15.12 -2.84
N SER A 53 -8.38 15.92 -2.12
CA SER A 53 -9.81 15.70 -1.93
C SER A 53 -10.55 15.70 -3.26
N ASP A 54 -10.30 16.70 -4.12
CA ASP A 54 -10.96 16.83 -5.41
C ASP A 54 -10.67 15.61 -6.30
N LEU A 55 -9.39 15.29 -6.50
CA LEU A 55 -8.98 14.17 -7.35
C LEU A 55 -9.41 12.81 -6.77
N SER A 56 -9.48 12.67 -5.44
CA SER A 56 -10.00 11.45 -4.82
C SER A 56 -11.50 11.30 -5.06
N SER A 57 -12.27 12.39 -5.00
CA SER A 57 -13.72 12.36 -5.23
C SER A 57 -14.08 12.06 -6.69
N GLU A 58 -13.21 12.45 -7.61
CA GLU A 58 -13.34 12.17 -9.05
C GLU A 58 -12.93 10.73 -9.43
N GLY A 59 -12.32 9.98 -8.51
CA GLY A 59 -11.73 8.66 -8.82
C GLY A 59 -10.43 8.76 -9.62
N SER A 60 -9.80 9.93 -9.67
CA SER A 60 -8.53 10.20 -10.36
C SER A 60 -7.31 9.72 -9.57
N LEU A 61 -7.49 9.36 -8.29
CA LEU A 61 -6.46 8.78 -7.42
C LEU A 61 -6.83 7.35 -7.02
N VAL A 62 -5.82 6.49 -6.92
CA VAL A 62 -5.99 5.17 -6.31
C VAL A 62 -6.31 5.36 -4.83
N GLU A 63 -7.44 4.82 -4.37
CA GLU A 63 -7.86 4.97 -2.99
C GLU A 63 -6.78 4.49 -2.03
N THR A 64 -6.45 5.36 -1.07
CA THR A 64 -5.36 5.13 -0.12
C THR A 64 -5.77 5.60 1.26
N ARG A 65 -5.66 4.72 2.26
CA ARG A 65 -6.02 5.04 3.66
C ARG A 65 -4.95 4.60 4.65
N GLU A 66 -4.74 5.37 5.70
CA GLU A 66 -3.93 4.94 6.84
C GLU A 66 -4.64 3.78 7.57
N ILE A 67 -3.87 2.78 7.99
CA ILE A 67 -4.41 1.63 8.72
C ILE A 67 -3.69 1.44 10.05
N SER A 68 -4.40 0.85 11.01
CA SER A 68 -3.85 0.59 12.33
C SER A 68 -2.95 -0.62 12.30
N ASN A 69 -1.88 -0.55 13.08
CA ASN A 69 -0.98 -1.67 13.27
C ASN A 69 -1.58 -2.81 14.13
N LYS A 70 -2.79 -2.63 14.66
CA LYS A 70 -3.58 -3.66 15.35
C LYS A 70 -4.23 -4.65 14.38
N ASP A 71 -4.26 -4.33 13.09
CA ASP A 71 -5.01 -5.10 12.10
C ASP A 71 -4.27 -6.36 11.61
N PHE A 72 -2.98 -6.54 11.92
CA PHE A 72 -2.14 -7.63 11.42
C PHE A 72 -0.88 -7.87 12.28
N ASP A 73 -0.31 -9.07 12.18
CA ASP A 73 0.97 -9.38 12.81
C ASP A 73 2.11 -8.73 12.02
N LYS A 74 2.92 -7.91 12.69
CA LYS A 74 4.06 -7.22 12.08
C LYS A 74 5.16 -8.23 11.71
N PRO A 75 5.83 -8.09 10.55
CA PRO A 75 7.03 -8.86 10.26
C PRO A 75 8.11 -8.59 11.31
N SER A 76 8.88 -9.63 11.66
CA SER A 76 10.04 -9.51 12.54
C SER A 76 11.03 -8.46 11.99
N GLY A 77 11.53 -7.55 12.84
CA GLY A 77 12.44 -6.48 12.42
C GLY A 77 11.75 -5.25 11.80
N ASN A 78 10.46 -5.05 12.07
CA ASN A 78 9.70 -3.93 11.55
C ASN A 78 10.29 -2.56 11.93
N LYS A 79 10.61 -1.77 10.90
CA LYS A 79 11.22 -0.43 10.99
C LYS A 79 10.27 0.70 10.58
N TRP A 80 9.02 0.37 10.21
CA TRP A 80 8.09 1.34 9.65
C TRP A 80 7.37 2.11 10.75
N SER A 81 7.25 3.42 10.55
CA SER A 81 6.58 4.34 11.47
C SER A 81 5.06 4.34 11.28
N GLY A 82 4.57 3.89 10.12
CA GLY A 82 3.15 3.80 9.83
C GLY A 82 2.85 2.92 8.63
N TYR A 83 1.55 2.71 8.39
CA TYR A 83 1.05 1.85 7.33
C TYR A 83 -0.11 2.50 6.61
N ILE A 84 -0.12 2.33 5.29
CA ILE A 84 -1.24 2.70 4.43
C ILE A 84 -1.70 1.47 3.66
N GLU A 85 -2.99 1.39 3.38
CA GLU A 85 -3.59 0.44 2.47
C GLU A 85 -3.92 1.14 1.16
N HIS A 86 -3.54 0.52 0.05
CA HIS A 86 -4.00 0.92 -1.28
C HIS A 86 -5.07 -0.04 -1.77
N GLU A 87 -6.03 0.50 -2.53
CA GLU A 87 -6.92 -0.31 -3.33
C GLU A 87 -6.13 -1.23 -4.27
N GLN A 88 -6.56 -2.49 -4.35
CA GLN A 88 -5.98 -3.44 -5.28
C GLN A 88 -6.51 -3.17 -6.68
N ILE A 89 -5.64 -2.72 -7.57
CA ILE A 89 -5.97 -2.58 -8.99
C ILE A 89 -5.86 -3.95 -9.67
N PRO A 90 -6.90 -4.43 -10.37
CA PRO A 90 -6.83 -5.66 -11.14
C PRO A 90 -5.84 -5.44 -12.29
N PHE A 91 -4.64 -6.03 -12.16
CA PHE A 91 -3.62 -5.94 -13.18
C PHE A 91 -3.95 -6.89 -14.33
N ILE A 92 -4.41 -6.32 -15.45
CA ILE A 92 -4.52 -7.05 -16.71
C ILE A 92 -3.19 -6.87 -17.45
N SER A 93 -2.29 -7.84 -17.37
CA SER A 93 -1.18 -7.91 -18.32
C SER A 93 -1.74 -8.35 -19.66
N TYR A 94 -1.81 -7.45 -20.63
CA TYR A 94 -1.84 -7.88 -22.03
C TYR A 94 -0.41 -8.27 -22.40
N PRO A 95 -0.10 -9.55 -22.65
CA PRO A 95 1.14 -9.92 -23.31
C PRO A 95 1.05 -9.46 -24.77
N TYR A 96 1.14 -8.15 -25.01
CA TYR A 96 1.46 -7.66 -26.34
C TYR A 96 2.95 -7.80 -26.50
N GLU A 97 3.32 -8.87 -27.20
CA GLU A 97 4.63 -9.08 -27.78
C GLU A 97 5.00 -7.83 -28.55
N TRP A 98 6.21 -7.32 -28.32
CA TRP A 98 6.82 -6.30 -29.16
C TRP A 98 6.60 -6.65 -30.65
N PRO A 99 5.88 -5.83 -31.44
CA PRO A 99 5.97 -5.97 -32.87
C PRO A 99 7.30 -5.34 -33.29
N PHE A 100 8.24 -6.18 -33.73
CA PHE A 100 9.39 -5.74 -34.51
C PHE A 100 8.93 -5.30 -35.91
#